data_AF-A0A1B9EHV1-F1
#
_entry.id   AF-A0A1B9EHV1-F1
#
_cell.length_a   1.000
_cell.length_b   1.000
_cell.length_c   1.000
_cell.angle_alpha   90.00
_cell.angle_beta   90.00
_cell.angle_gamma   90.00
#
_symmetry.space_group_name_H-M   'P 1'
#
loop_
_entity.id
_entity.type
_entity.pdbx_description
1 polymer ?
#
loop_
_entity_poly.entity_id
_entity_poly.type
_entity_poly.pdbx_seq_one_letter_code
_entity_poly.pdbx_strand_id
1 'polypeptide(L)'
;MTLLSEVSVNDGVVTGRRDGDTATEQLEASLPAVVSVTDQSGEARYPSFKGIMAAKKKPVESLDLEDLELEADEVGLAGAWTAVDSATERPARTAGTIVKDEGEGGKQLAEFLAGQKFI
;
A
#
# COMPACT_ATOMS: atom_id res chain seq x y z
N MET A 1 -0.30 -14.23 2.48
CA MET A 1 -0.96 -13.70 1.26
C MET A 1 -0.78 -12.18 1.21
N THR A 2 -0.47 -11.57 0.07
CA THR A 2 -0.23 -10.12 -0.01
C THR A 2 -1.20 -9.41 -0.94
N LEU A 3 -1.34 -8.09 -0.78
CA LEU A 3 -2.14 -7.21 -1.63
C LEU A 3 -3.59 -7.65 -1.87
N LEU A 4 -4.27 -8.12 -0.82
CA LEU A 4 -5.68 -8.51 -0.96
C LEU A 4 -6.57 -7.27 -1.10
N SER A 5 -7.38 -7.23 -2.17
CA SER A 5 -8.42 -6.23 -2.42
C SER A 5 -9.78 -6.64 -1.82
N GLU A 6 -9.93 -7.89 -1.40
CA GLU A 6 -11.06 -8.38 -0.58
C GLU A 6 -10.54 -9.46 0.38
N VAL A 7 -11.11 -9.54 1.58
CA VAL A 7 -10.73 -10.54 2.59
C VAL A 7 -11.97 -11.08 3.31
N SER A 8 -12.01 -12.40 3.49
CA SER A 8 -12.99 -13.10 4.31
C SER A 8 -12.29 -14.15 5.17
N VAL A 9 -12.84 -14.42 6.36
CA VAL A 9 -12.30 -15.43 7.28
C VAL A 9 -13.46 -16.31 7.74
N ASN A 10 -13.41 -17.59 7.41
CA ASN A 10 -14.39 -18.60 7.82
C ASN A 10 -13.69 -19.93 8.09
N ASP A 11 -14.18 -20.69 9.08
CA ASP A 11 -13.77 -22.07 9.34
C ASP A 11 -12.25 -22.33 9.39
N GLY A 12 -11.48 -21.39 9.97
CA GLY A 12 -10.03 -21.53 10.08
C GLY A 12 -9.25 -21.25 8.79
N VAL A 13 -9.90 -20.69 7.77
CA VAL A 13 -9.30 -20.33 6.49
C VAL A 13 -9.52 -18.85 6.21
N VAL A 14 -8.48 -18.16 5.76
CA VAL A 14 -8.59 -16.84 5.15
C VAL A 14 -8.70 -17.01 3.64
N THR A 15 -9.67 -16.35 3.04
CA THR A 15 -9.82 -16.24 1.59
C THR A 15 -9.76 -14.78 1.18
N GLY A 16 -9.31 -14.51 -0.04
CA GLY A 16 -9.27 -13.14 -0.54
C GLY A 16 -8.96 -13.05 -2.02
N ARG A 17 -9.30 -11.88 -2.57
CA ARG A 17 -9.06 -11.54 -3.97
C ARG A 17 -7.81 -10.68 -4.07
N ARG A 18 -6.93 -10.97 -5.04
CA ARG A 18 -5.78 -10.14 -5.39
C ARG A 18 -5.90 -9.73 -6.85
N ASP A 19 -5.85 -8.43 -7.12
CA ASP A 19 -5.83 -7.91 -8.47
C ASP A 19 -4.40 -7.58 -8.88
N GLY A 20 -3.93 -8.22 -9.94
CA GLY A 20 -2.66 -7.90 -10.60
C GLY A 20 -2.91 -7.34 -12.00
N ASP A 21 -1.84 -6.91 -12.66
CA ASP A 21 -1.93 -6.22 -13.96
C ASP A 21 -2.60 -7.05 -15.06
N THR A 22 -2.47 -8.38 -15.00
CA THR A 22 -2.96 -9.29 -16.04
C THR A 22 -4.11 -10.18 -15.61
N ALA A 23 -4.35 -10.32 -14.30
CA ALA A 23 -5.32 -11.27 -13.77
C ALA A 23 -5.79 -10.90 -12.37
N THR A 24 -7.00 -11.34 -12.07
CA THR A 24 -7.54 -11.41 -10.72
C THR A 24 -7.38 -12.83 -10.19
N GLU A 25 -6.79 -12.97 -9.01
CA GLU A 25 -6.53 -14.24 -8.36
C GLU A 25 -7.41 -14.39 -7.11
N GLN A 26 -7.97 -15.58 -6.93
CA GLN A 26 -8.61 -15.98 -5.68
C GLN A 26 -7.61 -16.82 -4.89
N LEU A 27 -7.31 -16.38 -3.67
CA LEU A 27 -6.29 -16.96 -2.82
C LEU A 27 -6.92 -17.47 -1.53
N GLU A 28 -6.38 -18.56 -0.99
CA GLU A 28 -6.75 -19.10 0.31
C GLU A 28 -5.53 -19.54 1.11
N ALA A 29 -5.62 -19.48 2.44
CA ALA A 29 -4.62 -20.00 3.35
C ALA A 29 -5.26 -20.45 4.68
N SER A 30 -4.78 -21.55 5.25
CA SER A 30 -5.17 -21.99 6.60
C SER A 30 -4.58 -21.08 7.67
N LEU A 31 -5.32 -20.86 8.76
CA LEU A 31 -4.85 -20.11 9.92
C LEU A 31 -3.89 -20.96 10.78
N PRO A 32 -2.90 -20.35 11.47
CA PRO A 32 -2.61 -18.91 11.50
C PRO A 32 -1.94 -18.41 10.20
N ALA A 33 -2.40 -17.26 9.70
CA ALA A 33 -1.87 -16.66 8.48
C ALA A 33 -1.65 -15.15 8.65
N VAL A 34 -0.58 -14.64 8.02
CA VAL A 34 -0.35 -13.20 7.87
C VAL A 34 -0.81 -12.77 6.48
N VAL A 35 -1.62 -11.73 6.46
CA VAL A 35 -2.13 -11.13 5.23
C VAL A 35 -1.89 -9.62 5.21
N SER A 36 -1.59 -9.08 4.03
CA SER A 36 -1.60 -7.63 3.81
C SER A 36 -2.78 -7.27 2.91
N VAL A 37 -3.45 -6.18 3.20
CA VAL A 37 -4.57 -5.66 2.42
C VAL A 37 -4.23 -4.37 1.71
N THR A 38 -4.95 -4.07 0.63
CA THR A 38 -4.93 -2.76 -0.03
C THR A 38 -6.02 -1.85 0.53
N ASP A 39 -6.02 -0.59 0.12
CA ASP A 39 -7.09 0.38 0.39
C ASP A 39 -8.44 -0.01 -0.24
N GLN A 40 -8.47 -1.03 -1.12
CA GLN A 40 -9.69 -1.55 -1.73
C GLN A 40 -10.40 -2.60 -0.87
N SER A 41 -9.72 -3.15 0.16
CA SER A 41 -10.23 -4.23 1.04
C SER A 41 -11.46 -3.86 1.86
N GLY A 42 -11.84 -2.58 1.87
CA GLY A 42 -13.05 -2.06 2.49
C GLY A 42 -12.88 -0.59 2.87
N GLU A 43 -13.99 0.12 3.03
CA GLU A 43 -13.97 1.52 3.47
C GLU A 43 -13.88 1.64 4.98
N ALA A 44 -12.98 2.50 5.46
CA ALA A 44 -12.93 2.88 6.85
C ALA A 44 -14.23 3.58 7.25
N ARG A 45 -14.97 3.00 8.20
CA ARG A 45 -16.23 3.59 8.66
C ARG A 45 -15.95 4.83 9.51
N TYR A 46 -16.77 5.87 9.32
CA TYR A 46 -16.73 7.02 10.23
C TYR A 46 -17.06 6.59 11.66
N PRO A 47 -16.23 6.98 12.65
CA PRO A 47 -16.50 6.61 14.03
C PRO A 47 -17.73 7.36 14.53
N SER A 48 -18.62 6.65 15.24
CA SER A 48 -19.71 7.30 15.96
C SER A 48 -19.20 8.03 17.19
N PHE A 49 -19.92 9.05 17.68
CA PHE A 49 -19.58 9.74 18.93
C PHE A 49 -19.43 8.75 20.11
N LYS A 50 -20.33 7.77 20.20
CA LYS A 50 -20.25 6.68 21.19
C LYS A 50 -18.97 5.85 21.02
N GLY A 51 -18.58 5.55 19.79
CA GLY A 51 -17.34 4.84 19.46
C GLY A 51 -16.09 5.61 19.90
N ILE A 52 -16.04 6.92 19.63
CA ILE A 52 -14.94 7.80 20.08
C ILE A 52 -14.84 7.81 21.60
N MET A 53 -15.96 7.98 22.30
CA MET A 53 -15.99 7.99 23.77
C MET A 53 -15.60 6.65 24.38
N ALA A 54 -15.97 5.53 23.75
CA ALA A 54 -15.57 4.20 24.19
C ALA A 54 -14.06 3.97 23.97
N ALA A 55 -13.54 4.35 22.80
CA ALA A 55 -12.11 4.23 22.48
C ALA A 55 -11.25 5.05 23.45
N LYS A 56 -11.65 6.30 23.75
CA LYS A 56 -10.95 7.17 24.71
C LYS A 56 -10.82 6.56 26.11
N LYS A 57 -11.77 5.72 26.54
CA LYS A 57 -11.75 5.07 27.87
C LYS A 57 -10.93 3.79 27.91
N LYS A 58 -10.62 3.18 26.76
CA LYS A 58 -9.81 1.97 26.74
C LYS A 58 -8.38 2.32 27.15
N PRO A 59 -7.77 1.59 28.09
CA PRO A 59 -6.36 1.74 28.39
C PRO A 59 -5.54 1.52 27.11
N VAL A 60 -4.54 2.37 26.90
CA VAL A 60 -3.52 2.16 25.88
C VAL A 60 -2.34 1.52 26.57
N GLU A 61 -2.07 0.27 26.22
CA GLU A 61 -0.86 -0.42 26.66
C GLU A 61 0.34 0.13 25.89
N SER A 62 1.38 0.52 26.61
CA SER A 62 2.66 0.94 26.05
C SER A 62 3.66 -0.13 26.48
N LEU A 63 4.36 -0.69 25.50
CA LEU A 63 5.35 -1.75 25.71
C LEU A 63 6.72 -1.18 25.38
N ASP A 64 7.68 -1.40 26.27
CA ASP A 64 9.10 -1.18 26.04
C ASP A 64 9.74 -2.45 25.45
N LEU A 65 11.01 -2.35 25.01
CA LEU A 65 11.72 -3.50 24.42
C LEU A 65 11.86 -4.67 25.42
N GLU A 66 12.03 -4.35 26.69
CA GLU A 66 12.14 -5.31 27.79
C GLU A 66 10.86 -6.14 27.95
N ASP A 67 9.69 -5.54 27.72
CA ASP A 67 8.39 -6.23 27.77
C ASP A 67 8.22 -7.23 26.62
N LEU A 68 8.99 -7.07 25.54
CA LEU A 68 8.98 -7.90 24.34
C LEU A 68 10.18 -8.86 24.25
N GLU A 69 11.08 -8.84 25.24
CA GLU A 69 12.32 -9.61 25.26
C GLU A 69 13.19 -9.34 24.01
N LEU A 70 13.28 -8.07 23.58
CA LEU A 70 14.07 -7.64 22.42
C LEU A 70 15.30 -6.83 22.84
N GLU A 71 16.43 -7.09 22.20
CA GLU A 71 17.65 -6.32 22.41
C GLU A 71 17.70 -5.08 21.50
N ALA A 72 18.36 -4.01 21.96
CA ALA A 72 18.38 -2.73 21.27
C ALA A 72 19.13 -2.75 19.92
N ASP A 73 20.03 -3.71 19.72
CA ASP A 73 20.77 -3.91 18.48
C ASP A 73 20.02 -4.77 17.44
N GLU A 74 18.90 -5.39 17.81
CA GLU A 74 18.04 -6.16 16.89
C GLU A 74 17.04 -5.28 16.13
N VAL A 75 16.79 -4.05 16.60
CA VAL A 75 15.73 -3.16 16.09
C VAL A 75 16.24 -1.76 15.73
N GLY A 76 15.35 -0.94 15.17
CA GLY A 76 15.65 0.44 14.80
C GLY A 76 16.78 0.53 13.76
N LEU A 77 17.57 1.61 13.83
CA LEU A 77 18.71 1.81 12.92
C LEU A 77 19.88 0.87 13.22
N ALA A 78 20.02 0.40 14.47
CA ALA A 78 21.11 -0.49 14.86
C ALA A 78 20.97 -1.89 14.25
N GLY A 79 19.73 -2.42 14.21
CA GLY A 79 19.42 -3.72 13.59
C GLY A 79 19.09 -3.67 12.10
N ALA A 80 19.04 -2.48 11.48
CA ALA A 80 18.63 -2.33 10.09
C ALA A 80 19.71 -2.84 9.11
N TRP A 81 19.29 -3.66 8.14
CA TRP A 81 20.18 -4.16 7.07
C TRP A 81 20.41 -3.14 5.95
N THR A 82 19.59 -2.09 5.90
CA THR A 82 19.64 -1.04 4.88
C THR A 82 19.62 0.32 5.55
N ALA A 83 20.28 1.30 4.92
CA ALA A 83 20.28 2.69 5.34
C ALA A 83 19.92 3.59 4.16
N VAL A 84 19.19 4.66 4.43
CA VAL A 84 18.90 5.69 3.42
C VAL A 84 20.16 6.54 3.24
N ASP A 85 20.78 6.44 2.07
CA ASP A 85 21.99 7.19 1.74
C ASP A 85 21.68 8.67 1.43
N SER A 86 20.65 8.92 0.62
CA SER A 86 20.20 10.26 0.30
C SER A 86 18.72 10.28 -0.09
N ALA A 87 18.08 11.43 0.10
CA ALA A 87 16.73 11.71 -0.33
C ALA A 87 16.66 13.14 -0.88
N THR A 88 16.22 13.30 -2.12
CA THR A 88 16.09 14.59 -2.80
C THR A 88 14.66 14.83 -3.25
N GLU A 89 14.18 16.07 -3.13
CA GLU A 89 12.84 16.43 -3.60
C GLU A 89 12.70 16.24 -5.11
N ARG A 90 11.54 15.72 -5.53
CA ARG A 90 11.24 15.59 -6.96
C ARG A 90 11.14 17.00 -7.57
N PRO A 91 11.87 17.30 -8.67
CA PRO A 91 11.79 18.60 -9.33
C PRO A 91 10.35 18.97 -9.69
N ALA A 92 10.04 20.27 -9.65
CA ALA A 92 8.74 20.78 -10.05
C ALA A 92 8.39 20.37 -11.50
N ARG A 93 7.11 20.10 -11.76
CA ARG A 93 6.64 19.78 -13.11
C ARG A 93 6.91 20.96 -14.03
N THR A 94 7.57 20.72 -15.15
CA THR A 94 7.72 21.70 -16.24
C THR A 94 6.48 21.66 -17.15
N ALA A 95 6.32 22.69 -17.99
CA ALA A 95 5.33 22.65 -19.05
C ALA A 95 5.57 21.41 -19.94
N GLY A 96 4.51 20.69 -20.26
CA GLY A 96 4.56 19.55 -21.18
C GLY A 96 4.69 19.98 -22.64
N THR A 97 4.89 19.02 -23.53
CA THR A 97 4.93 19.27 -24.97
C THR A 97 3.55 19.60 -25.49
N ILE A 98 3.40 20.77 -26.14
CA ILE A 98 2.16 21.16 -26.83
C ILE A 98 2.30 20.78 -28.30
N VAL A 99 1.48 19.81 -28.73
CA VAL A 99 1.35 19.45 -30.15
C VAL A 99 0.22 20.28 -30.75
N LYS A 100 0.53 21.12 -31.74
CA LYS A 100 -0.49 21.80 -32.56
C LYS A 100 -0.87 20.87 -33.70
N ASP A 101 -2.17 20.63 -33.86
CA ASP A 101 -2.65 19.77 -34.92
C ASP A 101 -2.75 20.53 -36.25
N GLU A 102 -1.88 20.19 -37.18
CA GLU A 102 -1.86 20.65 -38.57
C GLU A 102 -2.16 19.51 -39.55
N GLY A 103 -2.79 18.43 -39.07
CA GLY A 103 -3.12 17.22 -39.85
C GLY A 103 -2.34 15.96 -39.42
N GLU A 104 -1.30 16.13 -38.60
CA GLU A 104 -0.44 15.03 -38.09
C GLU A 104 -0.47 14.91 -36.56
N GLY A 105 -1.33 15.66 -35.86
CA GLY A 105 -1.33 15.71 -34.39
C GLY A 105 -1.55 14.35 -33.73
N GLY A 106 -2.40 13.50 -34.33
CA GLY A 106 -2.64 12.14 -33.84
C GLY A 106 -1.40 11.24 -33.89
N LYS A 107 -0.59 11.36 -34.96
CA LYS A 107 0.66 10.61 -35.10
C LYS A 107 1.70 11.06 -34.08
N GLN A 108 1.85 12.37 -33.89
CA GLN A 108 2.78 12.95 -32.92
C GLN A 108 2.43 12.58 -31.48
N LEU A 109 1.13 12.52 -31.14
CA LEU A 109 0.68 12.05 -29.83
C LEU A 109 1.03 10.57 -29.62
N ALA A 110 0.74 9.71 -30.60
CA ALA A 110 1.05 8.28 -30.50
C ALA A 110 2.56 8.03 -30.35
N GLU A 111 3.40 8.74 -31.11
CA GLU A 111 4.85 8.69 -30.99
C GLU A 111 5.33 9.12 -29.60
N PHE A 112 4.74 10.18 -29.03
CA PHE A 112 5.06 10.62 -27.66
C PHE A 112 4.70 9.55 -26.61
N LEU A 113 3.51 8.97 -26.69
CA LEU A 113 3.06 7.97 -25.72
C LEU A 113 3.91 6.69 -25.78
N ALA A 114 4.24 6.21 -26.98
CA ALA A 114 5.12 5.06 -27.17
C ALA A 114 6.54 5.35 -26.66
N GLY A 115 7.09 6.54 -26.97
CA GLY A 115 8.41 6.96 -26.52
C GLY A 115 8.53 7.08 -25.00
N GLN A 116 7.43 7.42 -24.31
CA GLN A 116 7.36 7.49 -22.85
C GLN A 116 6.88 6.18 -22.18
N LYS A 117 6.66 5.11 -22.96
CA LYS A 117 6.14 3.81 -22.49
C LYS A 117 4.79 3.91 -21.78
N PHE A 118 3.93 4.81 -22.25
CA PHE A 118 2.53 4.87 -21.83
C PHE A 118 1.63 3.92 -22.64
N ILE A 119 2.09 3.54 -23.84
CA ILE A 119 1.49 2.52 -24.73
C ILE A 119 2.58 1.65 -25.37
#